data_AF-A0A354XIN8-F1
#
_entry.id   AF-A0A354XIN8-F1
#
_cell.length_a   1.000
_cell.length_b   1.000
_cell.length_c   1.000
_cell.angle_alpha   90.00
_cell.angle_beta   90.00
_cell.angle_gamma   90.00
#
_symmetry.space_group_name_H-M   'P 1'
#
loop_
_entity.id
_entity.type
_entity.pdbx_description
1 polymer ?
#
loop_
_entity_poly.entity_id
_entity_poly.type
_entity_poly.pdbx_seq_one_letter_code
_entity_poly.pdbx_strand_id
1 'polypeptide(L)'
;GGMNLKLFHRESQIPLSDVLPMMENLGLRVIGERPYDINAPQQRYWIHDFELEHSREGVNLSEMRDTFSEAFKRIWAGEADNDAFNRLIISAGLDWREVAMLRGYARYLKQIRFGMS
;
A
#
# COMPACT_ATOMS: atom_id res chain seq x y z
N GLY A 1 9.16 -12.36 8.23
CA GLY A 1 9.56 -12.51 6.81
C GLY A 1 9.60 -11.14 6.21
N GLY A 2 10.79 -10.61 5.92
CA GLY A 2 10.95 -9.27 5.34
C GLY A 2 10.69 -9.27 3.83
N MET A 3 10.23 -8.14 3.30
CA MET A 3 9.97 -7.90 1.88
C MET A 3 10.72 -6.64 1.43
N ASN A 4 11.17 -6.63 0.18
CA ASN A 4 11.72 -5.44 -0.47
C ASN A 4 10.74 -4.92 -1.52
N LEU A 5 10.38 -3.66 -1.45
CA LEU A 5 9.61 -2.96 -2.48
C LEU A 5 10.48 -1.90 -3.13
N LYS A 6 10.63 -1.99 -4.45
CA LYS A 6 11.33 -0.98 -5.24
C LYS A 6 10.33 -0.08 -5.94
N LEU A 7 10.34 1.20 -5.61
CA LEU A 7 9.59 2.24 -6.32
C LEU A 7 10.50 2.98 -7.28
N PHE A 8 10.03 3.18 -8.50
CA PHE A 8 10.74 3.88 -9.56
C PHE A 8 10.02 5.19 -9.85
N HIS A 9 10.71 6.30 -9.68
CA HIS A 9 10.17 7.63 -9.94
C HIS A 9 11.05 8.39 -10.92
N ARG A 10 10.40 9.19 -11.78
CA ARG A 10 11.09 10.03 -12.76
C ARG A 10 11.29 11.43 -12.18
N GLU A 11 12.41 12.03 -12.53
CA GLU A 11 12.74 13.45 -12.31
C GLU A 11 13.02 13.83 -10.84
N SER A 12 12.10 13.58 -9.92
CA SER A 12 12.20 13.98 -8.52
C SER A 12 12.22 12.81 -7.54
N GLN A 13 12.75 13.04 -6.34
CA GLN A 13 12.53 12.15 -5.20
C GLN A 13 11.06 12.21 -4.79
N ILE A 14 10.55 11.08 -4.32
CA ILE A 14 9.24 11.03 -3.68
C ILE A 14 9.41 11.31 -2.18
N PRO A 15 8.65 12.26 -1.59
CA PRO A 15 8.66 12.45 -0.14
C PRO A 15 8.20 11.19 0.59
N LEU A 16 8.95 10.76 1.60
CA LEU A 16 8.57 9.60 2.42
C LEU A 16 7.20 9.79 3.07
N SER A 17 6.85 11.02 3.47
CA SER A 17 5.53 11.36 4.01
C SER A 17 4.36 10.97 3.12
N ASP A 18 4.59 10.87 1.81
CA ASP A 18 3.54 10.56 0.85
C ASP A 18 3.37 9.04 0.73
N VAL A 19 4.47 8.29 0.79
CA VAL A 19 4.49 6.82 0.60
C VAL A 19 4.18 6.06 1.88
N LEU A 20 4.73 6.50 3.02
CA LEU A 20 4.63 5.78 4.29
C LEU A 20 3.17 5.52 4.71
N PRO A 21 2.22 6.48 4.63
CA PRO A 21 0.84 6.22 5.01
C PRO A 21 0.17 5.10 4.20
N MET A 22 0.53 4.94 2.92
CA MET A 22 0.00 3.85 2.10
C MET A 22 0.50 2.48 2.59
N MET A 23 1.78 2.37 2.93
CA MET A 23 2.35 1.13 3.47
C MET A 23 1.70 0.77 4.82
N GLU A 24 1.55 1.76 5.68
CA GLU A 24 0.92 1.59 7.00
C GLU A 24 -0.55 1.15 6.88
N ASN A 25 -1.32 1.79 6.00
CA ASN A 25 -2.72 1.42 5.75
C ASN A 25 -2.88 0.03 5.14
N LEU A 26 -1.88 -0.45 4.37
CA LEU A 26 -1.81 -1.84 3.89
C LEU A 26 -1.44 -2.83 5.00
N GLY A 27 -1.12 -2.35 6.21
CA GLY A 27 -0.73 -3.17 7.35
C GLY A 27 0.74 -3.57 7.32
N LEU A 28 1.58 -2.79 6.64
CA LEU A 28 3.02 -3.00 6.58
C LEU A 28 3.74 -1.98 7.47
N ARG A 29 4.85 -2.42 8.05
CA ARG A 29 5.79 -1.58 8.77
C ARG A 29 7.01 -1.37 7.90
N VAL A 30 7.40 -0.11 7.71
CA VAL A 30 8.65 0.24 7.03
C VAL A 30 9.79 0.16 8.04
N ILE A 31 10.75 -0.71 7.79
CA ILE A 31 11.93 -0.91 8.63
C ILE A 31 13.06 0.03 8.20
N GLY A 32 13.17 0.26 6.89
CA GLY A 32 14.16 1.18 6.32
C GLY A 32 13.86 1.51 4.88
N GLU A 33 14.53 2.55 4.39
CA GLU A 33 14.48 2.98 3.00
C GLU A 33 15.89 3.31 2.52
N ARG A 34 16.19 2.93 1.27
CA ARG A 34 17.46 3.26 0.61
C ARG A 34 17.15 3.91 -0.75
N PRO A 35 17.41 5.22 -0.90
CA PRO A 35 17.26 5.90 -2.16
C PRO A 35 18.52 5.71 -3.01
N TYR A 36 18.32 5.49 -4.31
CA TYR A 36 19.37 5.41 -5.32
C TYR A 36 19.04 6.40 -6.44
N ASP A 37 20.01 7.24 -6.81
CA ASP A 37 19.87 8.09 -7.98
C ASP A 37 20.55 7.48 -9.20
N ILE A 38 19.83 7.48 -10.33
CA ILE A 38 20.35 7.04 -11.61
C ILE A 38 20.39 8.26 -12.52
N ASN A 39 21.60 8.67 -12.87
CA ASN A 39 21.86 9.76 -13.80
C ASN A 39 21.98 9.17 -15.22
N ALA A 40 20.90 9.25 -16.00
CA ALA A 40 20.95 8.94 -17.42
C ALA A 40 21.24 10.22 -18.22
N PRO A 41 21.74 10.12 -19.47
CA PRO A 41 22.22 11.28 -20.24
C PRO A 41 21.21 12.42 -20.44
N GLN A 42 19.91 12.12 -20.39
CA GLN A 42 18.82 13.08 -20.62
C GLN A 42 17.80 13.12 -19.47
N GLN A 43 17.93 12.25 -18.46
CA GLN A 43 16.91 12.09 -17.42
C GLN A 43 17.50 11.57 -16.12
N ARG A 44 16.99 12.08 -14.99
CA ARG A 44 17.26 11.51 -13.67
C ARG A 44 16.14 10.58 -13.25
N TYR A 45 16.51 9.42 -12.74
CA TYR A 45 15.59 8.46 -12.13
C TYR A 45 15.95 8.26 -10.67
N TRP A 46 14.92 8.04 -9.86
CA TRP A 46 15.06 7.71 -8.45
C TRP A 46 14.49 6.32 -8.22
N ILE A 47 15.26 5.47 -7.54
CA ILE A 47 14.80 4.18 -7.05
C ILE A 47 14.79 4.25 -5.53
N HIS A 48 13.64 3.96 -4.94
CA HIS A 48 13.50 3.81 -3.50
C HIS A 48 13.33 2.32 -3.18
N ASP A 49 14.27 1.74 -2.44
CA ASP A 49 14.19 0.37 -1.95
C ASP A 49 13.73 0.36 -0.49
N PHE A 50 12.49 -0.04 -0.28
CA PHE A 50 11.85 -0.11 1.03
C PHE A 50 11.98 -1.52 1.60
N GLU A 51 12.51 -1.61 2.82
CA GLU A 51 12.47 -2.81 3.63
C GLU A 51 11.17 -2.81 4.44
N LEU A 52 10.33 -3.80 4.19
CA LEU A 52 8.96 -3.90 4.70
C LEU A 52 8.83 -5.16 5.56
N GLU A 53 8.08 -5.02 6.65
CA GLU A 53 7.71 -6.12 7.52
C GLU A 53 6.20 -6.14 7.73
N HIS A 54 5.60 -7.33 7.78
CA HIS A 54 4.21 -7.48 8.19
C HIS A 54 4.14 -7.95 9.63
N SER A 55 3.26 -7.33 10.42
CA SER A 55 3.16 -7.56 11.87
C SER A 55 2.61 -8.95 12.24
N ARG A 56 2.10 -9.73 11.29
CA ARG A 56 1.45 -11.01 11.53
C ARG A 56 2.27 -12.16 10.98
N GLU A 57 2.59 -13.12 11.83
CA GLU A 57 3.23 -14.37 11.41
C GLU A 57 2.27 -15.21 10.54
N GLY A 58 2.80 -15.84 9.49
CA GLY A 58 2.05 -16.74 8.61
C GLY A 58 1.46 -16.12 7.34
N VAL A 59 1.59 -14.81 7.10
CA VAL A 59 1.20 -14.21 5.82
C VAL A 59 2.33 -14.38 4.80
N ASN A 60 2.06 -15.14 3.73
CA ASN A 60 2.99 -15.24 2.61
C ASN A 60 2.80 -14.08 1.63
N LEU A 61 3.43 -12.95 1.90
CA LEU A 61 3.40 -11.77 1.03
C LEU A 61 3.85 -12.04 -0.41
N SER A 62 4.67 -13.08 -0.63
CA SER A 62 5.11 -13.42 -2.00
C SER A 62 3.98 -13.92 -2.89
N GLU A 63 3.01 -14.65 -2.33
CA GLU A 63 1.79 -15.09 -3.04
C GLU A 63 0.86 -13.92 -3.32
N MET A 64 0.93 -12.87 -2.48
CA MET A 64 0.09 -11.69 -2.56
C MET A 64 0.72 -10.56 -3.37
N ARG A 65 1.89 -10.80 -3.97
CA ARG A 65 2.70 -9.77 -4.64
C ARG A 65 1.89 -9.01 -5.69
N ASP A 66 1.11 -9.72 -6.50
CA ASP A 66 0.37 -9.11 -7.60
C ASP A 66 -0.82 -8.29 -7.08
N THR A 67 -1.61 -8.84 -6.15
CA THR A 67 -2.73 -8.15 -5.50
C THR A 67 -2.26 -6.90 -4.76
N PHE A 68 -1.14 -7.01 -4.03
CA PHE A 68 -0.50 -5.88 -3.36
C PHE A 68 0.00 -4.83 -4.35
N SER A 69 0.74 -5.23 -5.38
CA SER A 69 1.32 -4.29 -6.34
C SER A 69 0.24 -3.53 -7.10
N GLU A 70 -0.84 -4.22 -7.47
CA GLU A 70 -1.97 -3.59 -8.14
C GLU A 70 -2.71 -2.63 -7.21
N ALA A 71 -3.03 -3.05 -5.98
CA ALA A 71 -3.69 -2.17 -5.03
C ALA A 71 -2.83 -0.93 -4.71
N PHE A 72 -1.52 -1.11 -4.51
CA PHE A 72 -0.59 0.00 -4.30
C PHE A 72 -0.62 0.99 -5.47
N LYS A 73 -0.57 0.52 -6.73
CA LYS A 73 -0.67 1.39 -7.92
C LYS A 73 -1.98 2.16 -7.97
N ARG A 74 -3.11 1.52 -7.65
CA ARG A 74 -4.44 2.17 -7.67
C ARG A 74 -4.57 3.23 -6.58
N ILE A 75 -4.07 2.95 -5.38
CA ILE A 75 -4.06 3.92 -4.28
C ILE A 75 -3.12 5.08 -4.63
N TRP A 76 -1.93 4.79 -5.19
CA TRP A 76 -0.97 5.78 -5.64
C TRP A 76 -1.54 6.72 -6.72
N ALA A 77 -2.31 6.17 -7.66
CA ALA A 77 -2.98 6.93 -8.71
C ALA A 77 -4.21 7.73 -8.21
N GLY A 78 -4.60 7.57 -6.94
CA GLY A 78 -5.80 8.20 -6.38
C GLY A 78 -7.11 7.54 -6.84
N GLU A 79 -7.05 6.34 -7.43
CA GLU A 79 -8.20 5.58 -7.93
C GLU A 79 -8.86 4.72 -6.83
N ALA A 80 -8.17 4.51 -5.71
CA ALA A 80 -8.68 3.80 -4.54
C ALA A 80 -8.39 4.60 -3.25
N ASP A 81 -9.30 4.58 -2.27
CA ASP A 81 -9.06 5.30 -1.01
C ASP A 81 -7.86 4.71 -0.24
N ASN A 82 -7.13 5.58 0.44
CA ASN A 82 -6.03 5.23 1.34
C ASN A 82 -6.50 5.24 2.81
N ASP A 83 -7.07 4.14 3.31
CA ASP A 83 -7.55 4.03 4.70
C ASP A 83 -7.29 2.64 5.31
N ALA A 84 -7.67 2.47 6.58
CA ALA A 84 -7.44 1.24 7.34
C ALA A 84 -8.10 -0.02 6.75
N PHE A 85 -9.07 0.10 5.83
CA PHE A 85 -9.62 -1.08 5.13
C PHE A 85 -8.58 -1.73 4.22
N ASN A 86 -7.57 -0.99 3.76
CA ASN A 86 -6.52 -1.50 2.88
C ASN A 86 -5.72 -2.65 3.52
N ARG A 87 -5.73 -2.76 4.85
CA ARG A 87 -5.12 -3.89 5.57
C ARG A 87 -5.73 -5.24 5.15
N LEU A 88 -6.98 -5.26 4.72
CA LEU A 88 -7.67 -6.47 4.24
C LEU A 88 -7.05 -7.03 2.96
N ILE A 89 -6.35 -6.20 2.17
CA ILE A 89 -5.65 -6.66 0.98
C ILE A 89 -4.65 -7.75 1.37
N ILE A 90 -3.86 -7.49 2.41
CA ILE A 90 -2.82 -8.40 2.88
C ILE A 90 -3.38 -9.42 3.89
N SER A 91 -4.24 -8.98 4.81
CA SER A 91 -4.70 -9.86 5.88
C SER A 91 -5.77 -10.87 5.46
N ALA A 92 -6.50 -10.59 4.38
CA ALA A 92 -7.61 -11.41 3.89
C ALA A 92 -7.51 -11.79 2.41
N GLY A 93 -6.46 -11.35 1.70
CA GLY A 93 -6.27 -11.70 0.28
C GLY A 93 -7.22 -11.03 -0.68
N LEU A 94 -7.83 -9.92 -0.26
CA LEU A 94 -8.82 -9.21 -1.07
C LEU A 94 -8.17 -8.27 -2.08
N ASP A 95 -8.82 -8.07 -3.22
CA ASP A 95 -8.44 -7.03 -4.15
C ASP A 95 -8.98 -5.64 -3.73
N TRP A 96 -8.51 -4.58 -4.40
CA TRP A 96 -8.88 -3.21 -4.07
C TRP A 96 -10.38 -2.92 -4.27
N ARG A 97 -11.06 -3.64 -5.17
CA ARG A 97 -12.49 -3.47 -5.45
C ARG A 97 -13.33 -4.13 -4.37
N GLU A 98 -12.94 -5.33 -3.94
CA GLU A 98 -13.56 -6.04 -2.82
C GLU A 98 -13.45 -5.21 -1.53
N VAL A 99 -12.28 -4.62 -1.29
CA VAL A 99 -12.08 -3.69 -0.18
C VAL A 99 -12.96 -2.45 -0.30
N ALA A 100 -13.06 -1.85 -1.49
CA ALA A 100 -13.97 -0.72 -1.73
C ALA A 100 -15.44 -1.08 -1.48
N MET A 101 -15.87 -2.28 -1.87
CA MET A 101 -17.22 -2.79 -1.61
C MET A 101 -17.49 -2.94 -0.10
N LEU A 102 -16.56 -3.56 0.65
CA LEU A 102 -16.68 -3.69 2.11
C LEU A 102 -16.71 -2.34 2.82
N ARG A 103 -15.88 -1.40 2.36
CA ARG A 103 -15.88 -0.01 2.83
C ARG A 103 -17.24 0.65 2.59
N GLY A 104 -17.83 0.43 1.42
CA GLY A 104 -19.18 0.89 1.08
C GLY A 104 -20.24 0.35 2.03
N TYR A 105 -20.24 -0.96 2.29
CA TYR A 105 -21.16 -1.57 3.25
C TYR A 105 -20.98 -1.04 4.67
N ALA A 106 -19.73 -0.89 5.14
CA ALA A 106 -19.46 -0.34 6.46
C ALA A 106 -19.96 1.11 6.61
N ARG A 107 -19.77 1.94 5.58
CA ARG A 107 -20.30 3.32 5.54
C ARG A 107 -21.83 3.31 5.59
N TYR A 108 -22.48 2.44 4.83
CA TYR A 108 -23.94 2.31 4.83
C TYR A 108 -24.48 1.87 6.20
N LEU A 109 -23.90 0.83 6.81
CA LEU A 109 -24.30 0.35 8.14
C LEU A 109 -24.15 1.42 9.22
N LYS A 110 -23.07 2.20 9.16
CA LYS A 110 -22.85 3.35 10.06
C LYS A 110 -23.92 4.43 9.87
N GLN A 111 -24.32 4.70 8.63
CA GLN A 111 -25.34 5.70 8.30
C GLN A 111 -26.72 5.34 8.86
N ILE A 112 -27.11 4.06 8.79
CA ILE A 112 -28.41 3.59 9.29
C ILE A 112 -28.41 3.31 10.81
N ARG A 113 -27.33 3.64 11.53
CA ARG A 113 -27.19 3.43 12.98
C ARG A 113 -27.42 1.97 13.42
N PHE A 114 -27.04 1.02 12.56
CA PHE A 114 -27.22 -0.40 12.87
C PHE A 114 -26.43 -0.77 14.14
N GLY A 115 -27.11 -1.21 15.20
CA GLY A 115 -26.49 -1.56 16.49
C GLY A 115 -26.46 -0.46 17.56
N MET A 116 -27.12 0.69 17.35
CA MET A 116 -27.47 1.63 18.44
C MET A 116 -28.96 1.48 18.78
N SER A 117 -29.32 0.36 19.41
CA SER A 117 -30.58 0.17 20.13
C SER A 117 -30.29 -0.30 21.54
#